data_AF-A0A3N4HH39-F1
#
_entry.id   AF-A0A3N4HH39-F1
#
_cell.length_a   1.000
_cell.length_b   1.000
_cell.length_c   1.000
_cell.angle_alpha   90.00
_cell.angle_beta   90.00
_cell.angle_gamma   90.00
#
_symmetry.space_group_name_H-M   'P 1'
#
loop_
_entity.id
_entity.type
_entity.pdbx_description
1 polymer ?
#
loop_
_entity_poly.entity_id
_entity_poly.type
_entity_poly.pdbx_seq_one_letter_code
_entity_poly.pdbx_strand_id
1 'polypeptide(L)'
;KAANWKRFVFIQSPIYFKKYLSKRDYDAWMNMVDGMRLATRNQISQRELFEIRERFFQFVAYYEQTFYRYDADRISACLPVIHQLRHIHDAIEWCGPTYVYAQWCMERV
;
A
#
# COMPACT_ATOMS: atom_id res chain seq x y z
N LYS A 1 -16.37 -6.13 -1.53
CA LYS A 1 -15.66 -6.83 -2.62
C LYS A 1 -14.33 -6.14 -2.89
N ALA A 2 -13.26 -6.88 -3.16
CA ALA A 2 -11.91 -6.33 -3.34
C ALA A 2 -11.81 -5.36 -4.53
N ALA A 3 -12.63 -5.54 -5.57
CA ALA A 3 -12.72 -4.61 -6.69
C ALA A 3 -13.17 -3.19 -6.28
N ASN A 4 -14.10 -3.07 -5.32
CA ASN A 4 -14.54 -1.76 -4.80
C ASN A 4 -13.42 -1.08 -4.02
N TRP A 5 -12.66 -1.86 -3.25
CA TRP A 5 -11.49 -1.36 -2.54
C TRP A 5 -10.42 -0.85 -3.52
N LYS A 6 -10.07 -1.62 -4.55
CA LYS A 6 -9.16 -1.17 -5.62
C LYS A 6 -9.63 0.15 -6.25
N ARG A 7 -10.91 0.25 -6.60
CA ARG A 7 -11.49 1.48 -7.19
C ARG A 7 -11.41 2.66 -6.24
N PHE A 8 -11.69 2.44 -4.96
CA PHE A 8 -11.57 3.48 -3.94
C PHE A 8 -10.11 3.95 -3.83
N VAL A 9 -9.18 3.04 -3.58
CA VAL A 9 -7.75 3.37 -3.39
C VAL A 9 -7.16 4.02 -4.64
N PHE A 10 -7.42 3.50 -5.84
CA PHE A 10 -6.74 3.99 -7.06
C PHE A 10 -7.40 5.21 -7.71
N ILE A 11 -8.69 5.49 -7.45
CA ILE A 11 -9.42 6.54 -8.18
C ILE A 11 -10.06 7.54 -7.23
N GLN A 12 -10.83 7.08 -6.26
CA GLN A 12 -11.61 7.97 -5.40
C GLN A 12 -10.72 8.66 -4.36
N SER A 13 -9.92 7.89 -3.64
CA SER A 13 -9.08 8.40 -2.56
C SER A 13 -8.07 9.46 -3.01
N PRO A 14 -7.37 9.35 -4.16
CA PRO A 14 -6.44 10.39 -4.61
C PRO A 14 -7.13 11.74 -4.88
N ILE A 15 -8.40 11.71 -5.27
CA ILE A 15 -9.21 12.90 -5.56
C ILE A 15 -9.77 13.48 -4.25
N TYR A 16 -10.45 12.66 -3.45
CA TYR A 16 -11.09 13.11 -2.22
C TYR A 16 -10.06 13.63 -1.21
N PHE A 17 -9.01 12.85 -0.95
CA PHE A 17 -8.05 13.18 0.10
C PHE A 17 -7.20 14.40 -0.21
N LYS A 18 -7.07 14.82 -1.47
CA LYS A 18 -6.36 16.04 -1.85
C LYS A 18 -6.94 17.29 -1.17
N LYS A 19 -8.25 17.29 -0.89
CA LYS A 19 -8.94 18.39 -0.21
C LYS A 19 -8.90 18.26 1.32
N TYR A 20 -8.91 17.04 1.84
CA TYR A 20 -9.19 16.78 3.26
C TYR A 20 -7.96 16.45 4.11
N LEU A 21 -6.88 15.93 3.50
CA LEU A 21 -5.65 15.61 4.22
C LEU A 21 -4.69 16.78 4.22
N SER A 22 -3.86 16.86 5.26
CA SER A 22 -2.68 17.73 5.24
C SER A 22 -1.77 17.34 4.08
N LYS A 23 -0.92 18.26 3.61
CA LYS A 23 0.03 17.94 2.53
C LYS A 23 0.90 16.71 2.88
N ARG A 24 1.39 16.63 4.11
CA ARG A 24 2.21 15.51 4.60
C ARG A 24 1.46 14.18 4.51
N ASP A 25 0.22 14.15 5.00
CA ASP A 25 -0.57 12.91 5.04
C ASP A 25 -1.05 12.50 3.64
N TYR A 26 -1.37 13.49 2.80
CA TYR A 26 -1.70 13.25 1.40
C TYR A 26 -0.53 12.67 0.61
N ASP A 27 0.67 13.25 0.76
CA ASP A 27 1.87 12.77 0.08
C ASP A 27 2.22 11.35 0.53
N ALA A 28 2.11 11.05 1.83
CA ALA A 28 2.31 9.69 2.35
C ALA A 28 1.26 8.71 1.81
N TRP A 29 -0.02 9.10 1.77
CA TRP A 29 -1.08 8.29 1.17
C TRP A 29 -0.80 8.01 -0.31
N MET A 30 -0.46 9.04 -1.09
CA MET A 30 -0.13 8.88 -2.51
C MET A 30 1.10 8.01 -2.74
N ASN A 31 2.11 8.09 -1.87
CA ASN A 31 3.27 7.21 -1.93
C ASN A 31 2.87 5.72 -1.83
N MET A 32 1.94 5.40 -0.92
CA MET A 32 1.40 4.05 -0.78
C MET A 32 0.54 3.64 -1.99
N VAL A 33 -0.33 4.53 -2.47
CA VAL A 33 -1.16 4.28 -3.67
C VAL A 33 -0.28 3.96 -4.88
N ASP A 34 0.79 4.71 -5.09
CA ASP A 34 1.71 4.50 -6.21
C ASP A 34 2.51 3.20 -6.05
N GLY A 35 2.92 2.84 -4.82
CA GLY A 35 3.49 1.52 -4.52
C GLY A 35 2.55 0.38 -4.87
N MET A 36 1.26 0.49 -4.49
CA MET A 36 0.24 -0.52 -4.82
C MET A 36 -0.03 -0.63 -6.32
N ARG A 37 -0.06 0.50 -7.05
CA ARG A 37 -0.22 0.51 -8.51
C ARG A 37 0.96 -0.16 -9.20
N LEU A 38 2.18 0.07 -8.72
CA LEU A 38 3.39 -0.53 -9.26
C LEU A 38 3.42 -2.05 -8.99
N ALA A 39 3.13 -2.47 -7.75
CA ALA A 39 3.08 -3.88 -7.34
C ALA A 39 2.05 -4.71 -8.11
N THR A 40 1.00 -4.07 -8.64
CA THR A 40 -0.10 -4.74 -9.35
C THR A 40 0.04 -4.72 -10.87
N ARG A 41 1.19 -4.29 -11.41
CA ARG A 41 1.49 -4.42 -12.84
C ARG A 41 1.62 -5.89 -13.23
N ASN A 42 1.38 -6.17 -14.50
CA ASN A 42 1.55 -7.51 -15.09
C ASN A 42 3.04 -7.89 -15.23
N GLN A 43 3.92 -6.91 -15.35
CA GLN A 43 5.37 -7.05 -15.45
C GLN A 43 6.01 -6.02 -14.53
N ILE A 44 7.03 -6.46 -13.79
CA ILE A 44 7.75 -5.64 -12.81
C ILE A 44 9.24 -5.87 -13.05
N SER A 45 9.97 -4.81 -13.33
CA SER A 45 11.43 -4.84 -13.42
C SER A 45 12.08 -4.84 -12.03
N GLN A 46 13.35 -5.25 -11.94
CA GLN A 46 14.07 -5.24 -10.65
C GLN A 46 14.18 -3.84 -10.03
N ARG A 47 14.29 -2.79 -10.86
CA ARG A 47 14.27 -1.40 -10.38
C ARG A 47 12.93 -1.04 -9.77
N GLU A 48 11.83 -1.45 -10.40
CA GLU A 48 10.49 -1.22 -9.88
C GLU A 48 10.23 -2.05 -8.61
N LEU A 49 10.80 -3.25 -8.50
CA LEU A 49 10.74 -4.05 -7.27
C LEU A 49 11.40 -3.31 -6.09
N PHE A 50 12.58 -2.73 -6.31
CA PHE A 50 13.24 -1.88 -5.32
C PHE A 50 12.40 -0.65 -4.98
N GLU A 51 11.79 0.00 -5.97
CA GLU A 51 10.89 1.14 -5.75
C GLU A 51 9.66 0.74 -4.90
N ILE A 52 9.06 -0.42 -5.18
CA ILE A 52 7.94 -0.95 -4.38
C ILE A 52 8.34 -1.11 -2.91
N ARG A 53 9.51 -1.73 -2.66
CA ARG A 53 10.08 -1.88 -1.32
C ARG A 53 10.18 -0.53 -0.62
N GLU A 54 10.88 0.42 -1.22
CA GLU A 54 11.14 1.72 -0.60
C GLU A 54 9.84 2.47 -0.30
N ARG A 55 8.88 2.48 -1.22
CA ARG A 55 7.59 3.15 -1.02
C ARG A 55 6.81 2.56 0.15
N PHE A 56 6.73 1.23 0.26
CA PHE A 56 6.03 0.61 1.37
C PHE A 56 6.75 0.76 2.70
N PHE A 57 8.08 0.67 2.74
CA PHE A 57 8.85 0.96 3.95
C PHE A 57 8.62 2.41 4.43
N GLN A 58 8.67 3.38 3.52
CA GLN A 58 8.40 4.79 3.84
C GLN A 58 6.98 5.00 4.37
N PHE A 59 5.97 4.40 3.74
CA PHE A 59 4.60 4.54 4.21
C PHE A 59 4.39 3.89 5.58
N VAL A 60 4.92 2.69 5.80
CA VAL A 60 4.81 1.99 7.09
C VAL A 60 5.52 2.79 8.18
N ALA A 61 6.71 3.33 7.92
CA ALA A 61 7.41 4.20 8.87
C ALA A 61 6.59 5.46 9.19
N TYR A 62 6.02 6.13 8.18
CA TYR A 62 5.12 7.27 8.38
C TYR A 62 3.91 6.90 9.25
N TYR A 63 3.28 5.75 8.99
CA TYR A 63 2.11 5.30 9.73
C TYR A 63 2.46 4.94 11.18
N GLU A 64 3.55 4.21 11.37
CA GLU A 64 4.05 3.83 12.69
C GLU A 64 4.40 5.07 13.53
N GLN A 65 5.00 6.09 12.92
CA GLN A 65 5.31 7.35 13.60
C GLN A 65 4.06 8.20 13.89
N THR A 66 3.09 8.25 12.98
CA THR A 66 1.97 9.22 13.05
C THR A 66 0.76 8.66 13.79
N PHE A 67 0.38 7.42 13.47
CA PHE A 67 -0.86 6.80 13.95
C PHE A 67 -0.63 5.78 15.04
N TYR A 68 0.39 4.93 14.96
CA TYR A 68 0.72 4.00 16.06
C TYR A 68 1.50 4.74 17.18
N ARG A 69 2.42 5.64 16.80
CA ARG A 69 3.34 6.39 17.66
C ARG A 69 4.29 5.53 18.50
N TYR A 70 4.53 4.29 18.08
CA TYR A 70 5.37 3.33 18.82
C TYR A 70 4.93 3.12 20.28
N ASP A 71 3.63 3.23 20.51
CA ASP A 71 3.03 3.21 21.85
C ASP A 71 2.20 1.94 22.03
N ALA A 72 2.55 1.12 23.01
CA ALA A 72 1.87 -0.12 23.31
C ALA A 72 0.40 0.09 23.71
N ASP A 73 0.06 1.23 24.31
CA ASP A 73 -1.33 1.58 24.66
C ASP A 73 -2.17 1.87 23.41
N ARG A 74 -1.53 2.01 22.24
CA ARG A 74 -2.15 2.25 20.93
C ARG A 74 -2.04 1.04 20.03
N ILE A 75 -1.97 -0.16 20.60
CA ILE A 75 -1.86 -1.43 19.85
C ILE A 75 -2.98 -1.63 18.81
N SER A 76 -4.16 -1.04 19.03
CA SER A 76 -5.26 -1.04 18.05
C SER A 76 -4.88 -0.35 16.72
N ALA A 77 -3.89 0.55 16.74
CA ALA A 77 -3.29 1.15 15.56
C ALA A 77 -2.05 0.38 15.05
N CYS A 78 -1.55 -0.66 15.74
CA CYS A 78 -0.46 -1.50 15.25
C CYS A 78 -1.00 -2.62 14.35
N LEU A 79 -1.55 -2.23 13.20
CA LEU A 79 -2.29 -3.15 12.34
C LEU A 79 -1.35 -4.10 11.57
N PRO A 80 -1.54 -5.43 11.67
CA PRO A 80 -0.74 -6.39 10.90
C PRO A 80 -0.81 -6.16 9.39
N VAL A 81 -1.96 -5.73 8.88
CA VAL A 81 -2.13 -5.42 7.45
C VAL A 81 -1.27 -4.24 6.99
N ILE A 82 -0.98 -3.28 7.86
CA ILE A 82 -0.07 -2.18 7.55
C ILE A 82 1.37 -2.68 7.60
N HIS A 83 1.74 -3.46 8.62
CA HIS A 83 3.07 -4.06 8.71
C HIS A 83 3.39 -4.91 7.48
N GLN A 84 2.42 -5.72 7.01
CA GLN A 84 2.57 -6.63 5.88
C GLN A 84 2.92 -5.92 4.56
N LEU A 85 2.65 -4.61 4.42
CA LEU A 85 3.07 -3.84 3.25
C LEU A 85 4.58 -3.92 3.02
N ARG A 86 5.38 -4.00 4.10
CA ARG A 86 6.85 -4.18 4.00
C ARG A 86 7.24 -5.44 3.24
N HIS A 87 6.42 -6.48 3.28
CA HIS A 87 6.75 -7.79 2.71
C HIS A 87 6.19 -8.01 1.30
N ILE A 88 5.53 -7.01 0.70
CA ILE A 88 4.99 -7.14 -0.65
C ILE A 88 6.10 -7.35 -1.68
N HIS A 89 7.25 -6.70 -1.53
CA HIS A 89 8.37 -6.89 -2.43
C HIS A 89 8.94 -8.32 -2.35
N ASP A 90 9.10 -8.88 -1.15
CA ASP A 90 9.50 -10.28 -0.96
C ASP A 90 8.49 -11.24 -1.63
N ALA A 91 7.19 -10.97 -1.45
CA ALA A 91 6.14 -11.76 -2.09
C ALA A 91 6.18 -11.67 -3.63
N ILE A 92 6.56 -10.52 -4.19
CA ILE A 92 6.73 -10.39 -5.64
C ILE A 92 7.96 -11.16 -6.13
N GLU A 93 9.05 -11.14 -5.37
CA GLU A 93 10.27 -11.88 -5.70
C GLU A 93 10.02 -13.39 -5.70
N TRP A 94 9.25 -13.91 -4.73
CA TRP A 94 9.00 -15.34 -4.59
C TRP A 94 7.86 -15.86 -5.47
N CYS A 95 6.79 -15.08 -5.64
CA CYS A 95 5.55 -15.55 -6.27
C CYS A 95 5.23 -14.84 -7.59
N GLY A 96 6.06 -13.89 -8.03
CA GLY A 96 5.80 -13.04 -9.18
C GLY A 96 4.85 -11.87 -8.87
N PRO A 97 4.46 -11.08 -9.89
CA PRO A 97 3.68 -9.87 -9.69
C PRO A 97 2.35 -10.10 -8.97
N THR A 98 1.94 -9.18 -8.09
CA THR A 98 0.74 -9.39 -7.25
C THR A 98 -0.54 -9.49 -8.07
N TYR A 99 -0.55 -9.03 -9.32
CA TYR A 99 -1.66 -9.22 -10.25
C TYR A 99 -2.10 -10.70 -10.36
N VAL A 100 -1.18 -11.65 -10.19
CA VAL A 100 -1.47 -13.09 -10.33
C VAL A 100 -2.29 -13.63 -9.17
N TYR A 101 -2.14 -13.08 -7.96
CA TYR A 101 -2.73 -13.63 -6.73
C TYR A 101 -3.50 -12.60 -5.88
N ALA A 102 -3.60 -11.35 -6.31
CA ALA A 102 -4.38 -10.34 -5.61
C ALA A 102 -5.86 -10.72 -5.59
N GLN A 103 -6.52 -10.52 -4.45
CA GLN A 103 -7.91 -10.94 -4.25
C GLN A 103 -8.87 -10.35 -5.31
N TRP A 104 -8.67 -9.11 -5.75
CA TRP A 104 -9.51 -8.51 -6.80
C TRP A 104 -9.28 -9.09 -8.20
N CYS A 105 -8.23 -9.88 -8.43
CA CYS A 105 -8.04 -10.66 -9.65
C CYS A 105 -8.67 -12.06 -9.54
N MET A 106 -8.77 -12.60 -8.31
CA MET A 106 -9.26 -13.94 -8.03
C MET A 106 -10.77 -14.00 -7.76
N GLU A 107 -11.33 -12.94 -7.15
CA GLU A 107 -12.78 -12.82 -6.92
C GLU A 107 -13.51 -12.84 -8.28
N ARG A 108 -14.27 -13.91 -8.53
CA ARG A 108 -15.23 -13.96 -9.64
C ARG A 108 -16.43 -13.08 -9.26
N VAL A 109 -16.77 -12.13 -10.13
CA VAL A 109 -17.98 -11.30 -9.96
C VAL A 109 -19.20 -12.09 -10.40
#